data_AF-A0A7C6BBZ0-F1
#
_entry.id   AF-A0A7C6BBZ0-F1
#
_cell.length_a   1.000
_cell.length_b   1.000
_cell.length_c   1.000
_cell.angle_alpha   90.00
_cell.angle_beta   90.00
_cell.angle_gamma   90.00
#
_symmetry.space_group_name_H-M   'P 1'
#
loop_
_entity.id
_entity.type
_entity.pdbx_description
1 polymer ?
#
loop_
_entity_poly.entity_id
_entity_poly.type
_entity_poly.pdbx_seq_one_letter_code
_entity_poly.pdbx_strand_id
1 'polypeptide(L)'
;DYCAGGGGKALALAGLGAEVVAHDIEPRRMADLPGRAQRAGVQIDRVLPGSLQSPVEADLIFADAPCSGSGAWRRSPQGKWDLTPEKLDELCAIQASILDEIAGLAGEGTQIAYATCSLIEAENGGQIGSFLTRHPDWRLARGRRFTPLDGGDGFYVALLTR
;
A
#
# COMPACT_ATOMS: atom_id res chain seq x y z
N ASP A 1 2.65 5.69 -5.86
CA ASP A 1 1.52 5.14 -5.08
C ASP A 1 0.89 4.01 -5.89
N TYR A 2 1.14 2.76 -5.52
CA TYR A 2 0.84 1.57 -6.34
C TYR A 2 -0.61 1.06 -6.21
N CYS A 3 -1.25 1.35 -5.08
CA CYS A 3 -2.63 0.97 -4.78
C CYS A 3 -3.40 2.23 -4.35
N ALA A 4 -3.40 3.25 -5.21
CA ALA A 4 -3.77 4.60 -4.82
C ALA A 4 -5.23 4.73 -4.33
N GLY A 5 -6.13 3.87 -4.81
CA GLY A 5 -7.56 3.95 -4.52
C GLY A 5 -8.11 5.34 -4.81
N GLY A 6 -8.78 5.95 -3.83
CA GLY A 6 -9.27 7.33 -3.92
C GLY A 6 -8.17 8.42 -3.91
N GLY A 7 -6.90 8.04 -3.82
CA GLY A 7 -5.72 8.92 -3.94
C GLY A 7 -5.42 9.77 -2.71
N GLY A 8 -5.94 9.42 -1.53
CA GLY A 8 -5.69 10.18 -0.30
C GLY A 8 -4.21 10.24 0.11
N LYS A 9 -3.48 9.13 -0.09
CA LYS A 9 -2.06 9.02 0.25
C LYS A 9 -1.17 9.68 -0.81
N ALA A 10 -1.49 9.49 -2.10
CA ALA A 10 -0.90 10.26 -3.20
C ALA A 10 -0.97 11.78 -2.97
N LEU A 11 -2.14 12.31 -2.56
CA LEU A 11 -2.30 13.74 -2.24
C LEU A 11 -1.43 14.18 -1.05
N ALA A 12 -1.34 13.36 0.00
CA ALA A 12 -0.50 13.66 1.15
C ALA A 12 0.99 13.71 0.78
N LEU A 13 1.46 12.77 -0.04
CA LEU A 13 2.84 12.73 -0.54
C LEU A 13 3.13 13.95 -1.44
N ALA A 14 2.25 14.24 -2.39
CA ALA A 14 2.41 15.40 -3.28
C ALA A 14 2.38 16.73 -2.50
N GLY A 15 1.56 16.82 -1.45
CA GLY A 15 1.52 17.98 -0.55
C GLY A 15 2.80 18.18 0.27
N LEU A 16 3.62 17.14 0.43
CA LEU A 16 4.96 17.23 1.02
C LEU A 16 6.04 17.60 -0.02
N GLY A 17 5.66 17.79 -1.28
CA GLY A 17 6.56 18.14 -2.39
C GLY A 17 7.11 16.95 -3.17
N ALA A 18 6.59 15.73 -2.96
CA ALA A 18 6.98 14.57 -3.75
C ALA A 18 6.37 14.64 -5.16
N GLU A 19 7.15 14.20 -6.16
CA GLU A 19 6.60 13.86 -7.47
C GLU A 19 5.88 12.52 -7.38
N VAL A 20 4.60 12.47 -7.73
CA VAL A 20 3.76 11.30 -7.48
C VAL A 20 3.17 10.76 -8.77
N VAL A 21 3.50 9.50 -9.05
CA VAL A 21 2.77 8.64 -9.99
C VAL A 21 1.83 7.75 -9.19
N ALA A 22 0.54 7.80 -9.53
CA ALA A 22 -0.53 7.00 -8.95
C ALA A 22 -0.96 5.88 -9.91
N HIS A 23 -0.98 4.68 -9.39
CA HIS A 23 -1.43 3.45 -10.04
C HIS A 23 -2.51 2.80 -9.17
N ASP A 24 -3.46 2.14 -9.80
CA ASP A 24 -4.40 1.24 -9.16
C ASP A 24 -4.85 0.18 -10.17
N ILE A 25 -4.98 -1.07 -9.73
CA ILE A 25 -5.47 -2.16 -10.60
C ILE A 25 -6.87 -1.88 -11.14
N GLU A 26 -7.66 -1.08 -10.42
CA GLU A 26 -8.96 -0.60 -10.88
C GLU A 26 -8.95 0.93 -11.06
N PRO A 27 -8.68 1.43 -12.30
CA PRO A 27 -8.54 2.86 -12.58
C PRO A 27 -9.73 3.71 -12.14
N ARG A 28 -10.94 3.12 -12.08
CA ARG A 28 -12.16 3.80 -11.62
C ARG A 28 -12.04 4.28 -10.17
N ARG A 29 -11.26 3.61 -9.32
CA ARG A 29 -11.04 4.04 -7.93
C ARG A 29 -10.32 5.38 -7.85
N MET A 30 -9.52 5.71 -8.87
CA MET A 30 -8.81 6.99 -9.01
C MET A 30 -9.60 8.07 -9.77
N ALA A 31 -10.90 7.88 -10.02
CA ALA A 31 -11.71 8.82 -10.81
C ALA A 31 -11.74 10.23 -10.21
N ASP A 32 -11.82 10.34 -8.87
CA ASP A 32 -11.90 11.62 -8.17
C ASP A 32 -10.53 12.31 -7.99
N LEU A 33 -9.44 11.59 -8.25
CA LEU A 33 -8.08 12.06 -7.97
C LEU A 33 -7.73 13.39 -8.69
N PRO A 34 -8.04 13.60 -9.98
CA PRO A 34 -7.73 14.86 -10.66
C PRO A 34 -8.39 16.07 -10.01
N GLY A 35 -9.68 15.97 -9.68
CA GLY A 35 -10.41 17.06 -9.03
C GLY A 35 -9.89 17.34 -7.62
N ARG A 36 -9.47 16.30 -6.90
CA ARG A 36 -8.84 16.45 -5.58
C ARG A 36 -7.43 17.05 -5.66
N ALA A 37 -6.63 16.66 -6.65
CA ALA A 37 -5.28 17.17 -6.89
C ALA A 37 -5.33 18.66 -7.28
N GLN A 38 -6.24 19.02 -8.19
CA GLN A 38 -6.49 20.41 -8.56
C GLN A 38 -6.88 21.26 -7.36
N ARG A 39 -7.83 20.79 -6.53
CA ARG A 39 -8.24 21.48 -5.30
C ARG A 39 -7.10 21.65 -4.28
N ALA A 40 -6.17 20.70 -4.25
CA ALA A 40 -5.00 20.74 -3.38
C ALA A 40 -3.83 21.53 -3.98
N GLY A 41 -3.91 21.97 -5.23
CA GLY A 41 -2.83 22.69 -5.91
C GLY A 41 -1.61 21.83 -6.23
N VAL A 42 -1.77 20.50 -6.31
CA VAL A 42 -0.68 19.54 -6.58
C VAL A 42 -0.89 18.83 -7.92
N GLN A 43 0.20 18.34 -8.50
CA GLN A 43 0.16 17.48 -9.68
C GLN A 43 0.39 16.02 -9.27
N ILE A 44 -0.40 15.12 -9.84
CA ILE A 44 -0.28 13.68 -9.64
C ILE A 44 -0.53 13.01 -10.99
N ASP A 45 0.48 12.35 -11.52
CA ASP A 45 0.35 11.58 -12.75
C ASP A 45 -0.38 10.27 -12.47
N ARG A 46 -1.23 9.85 -13.39
CA ARG A 46 -1.97 8.58 -13.28
C ARG A 46 -1.56 7.66 -14.40
N VAL A 47 -1.25 6.43 -14.04
CA VAL A 47 -0.86 5.38 -14.98
C VAL A 47 -1.89 4.26 -14.97
N LEU A 48 -1.99 3.56 -16.09
CA LEU A 48 -2.92 2.44 -16.24
C LEU A 48 -2.25 1.13 -15.80
N PRO A 49 -3.03 0.12 -15.40
CA PRO A 49 -2.52 -1.23 -15.19
C PRO A 49 -1.70 -1.71 -16.39
N GLY A 50 -0.51 -2.27 -16.10
CA GLY A 50 0.40 -2.78 -17.11
C GLY A 50 1.21 -1.72 -17.88
N SER A 51 1.10 -0.43 -17.55
CA SER A 51 1.90 0.62 -18.21
C SER A 51 3.20 0.97 -17.46
N LEU A 52 3.42 0.43 -16.25
CA LEU A 52 4.68 0.58 -15.53
C LEU A 52 5.75 -0.31 -16.18
N GLN A 53 6.85 0.30 -16.64
CA GLN A 53 7.98 -0.41 -17.21
C GLN A 53 9.00 -0.72 -16.11
N SER A 54 9.49 -1.96 -16.08
CA SER A 54 10.58 -2.35 -15.17
C SER A 54 11.94 -2.07 -15.83
N PRO A 55 12.93 -1.53 -15.09
CA PRO A 55 12.80 -1.05 -13.71
C PRO A 55 12.11 0.32 -13.64
N VAL A 56 11.34 0.52 -12.56
CA VAL A 56 10.84 1.82 -12.13
C VAL A 56 11.94 2.47 -11.27
N GLU A 57 12.50 3.55 -11.79
CA GLU A 57 13.43 4.44 -11.10
C GLU A 57 12.61 5.43 -10.26
N ALA A 58 12.53 5.20 -8.94
CA ALA A 58 11.83 6.06 -8.00
C ALA A 58 12.46 5.95 -6.62
N ASP A 59 12.36 6.99 -5.79
CA ASP A 59 12.84 6.90 -4.41
C ASP A 59 12.03 5.89 -3.58
N LEU A 60 10.73 5.77 -3.89
CA LEU A 60 9.79 4.95 -3.12
C LEU A 60 8.62 4.43 -3.96
N ILE A 61 8.42 3.10 -3.94
CA ILE A 61 7.16 2.48 -4.29
C ILE A 61 6.34 2.27 -3.00
N PHE A 62 5.30 3.09 -2.84
CA PHE A 62 4.36 2.97 -1.72
C PHE A 62 3.13 2.15 -2.12
N ALA A 63 2.83 1.08 -1.38
CA ALA A 63 1.69 0.20 -1.60
C ALA A 63 0.81 0.10 -0.34
N ASP A 64 -0.35 0.77 -0.37
CA ASP A 64 -1.43 0.59 0.61
C ASP A 64 -2.30 -0.60 0.17
N ALA A 65 -1.93 -1.78 0.64
CA ALA A 65 -2.47 -3.02 0.13
C ALA A 65 -3.93 -3.23 0.56
N PRO A 66 -4.76 -3.85 -0.30
CA PRO A 66 -6.09 -4.31 0.09
C PRO A 66 -5.97 -5.26 1.28
N CYS A 67 -6.75 -5.03 2.33
CA CYS A 67 -6.68 -5.78 3.58
C CYS A 67 -8.05 -5.87 4.25
N SER A 68 -8.12 -6.58 5.37
CA SER A 68 -9.36 -6.78 6.15
C SER A 68 -9.97 -5.49 6.70
N GLY A 69 -9.19 -4.40 6.74
CA GLY A 69 -9.59 -3.14 7.36
C GLY A 69 -9.80 -3.26 8.87
N SER A 70 -9.27 -4.30 9.51
CA SER A 70 -9.52 -4.59 10.94
C SER A 70 -9.09 -3.48 11.89
N GLY A 71 -8.11 -2.66 11.50
CA GLY A 71 -7.71 -1.48 12.24
C GLY A 71 -8.73 -0.33 12.20
N ALA A 72 -9.60 -0.30 11.18
CA ALA A 72 -10.61 0.74 10.97
C ALA A 72 -12.04 0.30 11.36
N TRP A 73 -12.23 -0.87 11.95
CA TRP A 73 -13.56 -1.38 12.34
C TRP A 73 -14.35 -0.47 13.28
N ARG A 74 -13.70 0.42 14.03
CA ARG A 74 -14.40 1.44 14.83
C ARG A 74 -15.26 2.39 13.98
N ARG A 75 -14.88 2.63 12.71
CA ARG A 75 -15.62 3.45 11.74
C ARG A 75 -16.49 2.61 10.81
N SER A 76 -16.09 1.36 10.58
CA SER A 76 -16.76 0.42 9.67
C SER A 76 -17.01 -0.93 10.39
N PRO A 77 -17.92 -0.97 11.37
CA PRO A 77 -18.08 -2.11 12.27
C PRO A 77 -18.57 -3.39 11.59
N GLN A 78 -19.20 -3.26 10.40
CA GLN A 78 -19.65 -4.37 9.59
C GLN A 78 -18.50 -5.32 9.21
N GLY A 79 -17.26 -4.81 9.07
CA GLY A 79 -16.10 -5.62 8.72
C GLY A 79 -15.80 -6.75 9.72
N LYS A 80 -16.25 -6.63 10.97
CA LYS A 80 -16.15 -7.71 11.97
C LYS A 80 -16.95 -8.96 11.61
N TRP A 81 -18.06 -8.77 10.90
CA TRP A 81 -18.99 -9.84 10.52
C TRP A 81 -18.72 -10.34 9.09
N ASP A 82 -18.21 -9.47 8.23
CA ASP A 82 -17.93 -9.81 6.83
C ASP A 82 -16.64 -10.61 6.65
N LEU A 83 -15.66 -10.46 7.56
CA LEU A 83 -14.39 -11.15 7.48
C LEU A 83 -14.52 -12.62 7.91
N THR A 84 -14.15 -13.52 7.02
CA THR A 84 -14.04 -14.96 7.28
C THR A 84 -12.57 -15.40 7.10
N PRO A 85 -12.17 -16.57 7.62
CA PRO A 85 -10.83 -17.11 7.36
C PRO A 85 -10.49 -17.19 5.87
N GLU A 86 -11.44 -17.62 5.03
CA GLU A 86 -11.24 -17.76 3.59
C GLU A 86 -10.96 -16.40 2.93
N LYS A 87 -11.73 -15.36 3.30
CA LYS A 87 -11.49 -14.00 2.81
C LYS A 87 -10.16 -13.44 3.29
N LEU A 88 -9.73 -13.77 4.50
CA LEU A 88 -8.42 -13.37 5.02
C LEU A 88 -7.30 -14.02 4.20
N ASP A 89 -7.44 -15.30 3.86
CA ASP A 89 -6.48 -16.03 3.02
C ASP A 89 -6.41 -15.45 1.60
N GLU A 90 -7.57 -15.13 1.01
CA GLU A 90 -7.65 -14.43 -0.29
C GLU A 90 -6.93 -13.08 -0.26
N LEU A 91 -7.16 -12.27 0.79
CA LEU A 91 -6.49 -10.98 0.97
C LEU A 91 -4.97 -11.15 1.13
N CYS A 92 -4.54 -12.14 1.92
CA CYS A 92 -3.11 -12.45 2.09
C CYS A 92 -2.46 -12.87 0.75
N ALA A 93 -3.15 -13.64 -0.08
CA ALA A 93 -2.66 -14.02 -1.40
C ALA A 93 -2.52 -12.82 -2.34
N ILE A 94 -3.51 -11.91 -2.34
CA ILE A 94 -3.45 -10.67 -3.12
C ILE A 94 -2.30 -9.78 -2.64
N GLN A 95 -2.13 -9.61 -1.33
CA GLN A 95 -1.04 -8.83 -0.73
C GLN A 95 0.33 -9.40 -1.12
N ALA A 96 0.50 -10.72 -1.07
CA ALA A 96 1.72 -11.41 -1.48
C ALA A 96 2.04 -11.17 -2.96
N SER A 97 1.03 -11.25 -3.84
CA SER A 97 1.18 -10.98 -5.27
C SER A 97 1.58 -9.53 -5.55
N ILE A 98 0.98 -8.57 -4.85
CA ILE A 98 1.33 -7.15 -4.99
C ILE A 98 2.79 -6.92 -4.57
N LEU A 99 3.20 -7.47 -3.43
CA LEU A 99 4.58 -7.36 -2.94
C LEU A 99 5.60 -7.93 -3.95
N ASP A 100 5.30 -9.08 -4.56
CA ASP A 100 6.18 -9.67 -5.58
C ASP A 100 6.26 -8.80 -6.85
N GLU A 101 5.11 -8.27 -7.29
CA GLU A 101 5.04 -7.43 -8.47
C GLU A 101 5.84 -6.13 -8.28
N ILE A 102 5.65 -5.43 -7.17
CA ILE A 102 6.37 -4.18 -6.91
C ILE A 102 7.86 -4.41 -6.65
N ALA A 103 8.26 -5.57 -6.12
CA ALA A 103 9.67 -5.94 -6.00
C ALA A 103 10.32 -6.18 -7.37
N GLY A 104 9.60 -6.76 -8.34
CA GLY A 104 10.06 -6.90 -9.72
C GLY A 104 10.07 -5.60 -10.52
N LEU A 105 9.27 -4.61 -10.11
CA LEU A 105 9.29 -3.26 -10.68
C LEU A 105 10.40 -2.39 -10.10
N ALA A 106 10.85 -2.62 -8.86
CA ALA A 106 11.80 -1.75 -8.18
C ALA A 106 13.19 -1.76 -8.85
N GLY A 107 13.62 -0.59 -9.32
CA GLY A 107 14.99 -0.32 -9.77
C GLY A 107 16.03 -0.37 -8.65
N GLU A 108 17.26 -0.01 -8.98
CA GLU A 108 18.34 0.07 -7.99
C GLU A 108 18.11 1.27 -7.06
N GLY A 109 18.28 1.09 -5.74
CA GLY A 109 18.03 2.13 -4.75
C GLY A 109 16.55 2.42 -4.43
N THR A 110 15.61 1.94 -5.26
CA THR A 110 14.17 2.07 -5.03
C THR A 110 13.74 1.34 -3.76
N GLN A 111 13.12 2.06 -2.81
CA GLN A 111 12.56 1.47 -1.59
C GLN A 111 11.11 1.03 -1.81
N ILE A 112 10.64 0.08 -0.99
CA ILE A 112 9.22 -0.31 -0.96
C ILE A 112 8.65 0.00 0.41
N ALA A 113 7.54 0.75 0.46
CA ALA A 113 6.73 0.89 1.66
C ALA A 113 5.42 0.13 1.51
N TYR A 114 5.30 -0.98 2.24
CA TYR A 114 4.08 -1.75 2.37
C TYR A 114 3.26 -1.23 3.54
N ALA A 115 1.96 -1.06 3.34
CA ALA A 115 1.04 -0.58 4.35
C ALA A 115 -0.30 -1.30 4.33
N THR A 116 -0.91 -1.46 5.49
CA THR A 116 -2.30 -1.94 5.64
C THR A 116 -3.00 -1.17 6.76
N CYS A 117 -4.33 -1.09 6.69
CA CYS A 117 -5.18 -0.71 7.82
C CYS A 117 -5.67 -1.92 8.62
N SER A 118 -4.83 -2.95 8.77
CA SER A 118 -5.12 -4.17 9.52
C SER A 118 -4.30 -4.28 10.81
N LEU A 119 -4.89 -4.90 11.83
CA LEU A 119 -4.22 -5.33 13.07
C LEU A 119 -3.87 -6.82 13.06
N ILE A 120 -4.24 -7.57 12.03
CA ILE A 120 -4.04 -9.01 11.94
C ILE A 120 -2.59 -9.29 11.50
N GLU A 121 -1.89 -10.17 12.22
CA GLU A 121 -0.47 -10.46 11.97
C GLU A 121 -0.23 -11.09 10.59
N ALA A 122 -1.17 -11.93 10.11
CA ALA A 122 -1.09 -12.60 8.82
C ALA A 122 -1.01 -11.62 7.63
N GLU A 123 -1.61 -10.44 7.76
CA GLU A 123 -1.59 -9.36 6.75
C GLU A 123 -0.41 -8.39 6.96
N ASN A 124 0.38 -8.58 8.02
CA ASN A 124 1.39 -7.62 8.46
C ASN A 124 2.78 -8.28 8.51
N GLY A 125 3.31 -8.56 9.70
CA GLY A 125 4.62 -9.20 9.81
C GLY A 125 4.67 -10.59 9.18
N GLY A 126 3.53 -11.31 9.13
CA GLY A 126 3.40 -12.56 8.39
C GLY A 126 3.64 -12.39 6.88
N GLN A 127 3.05 -11.37 6.25
CA GLN A 127 3.31 -11.03 4.85
C GLN A 127 4.78 -10.66 4.63
N ILE A 128 5.33 -9.78 5.48
CA ILE A 128 6.71 -9.33 5.35
C ILE A 128 7.70 -10.49 5.52
N GLY A 129 7.50 -11.37 6.50
CA GLY A 129 8.36 -12.54 6.68
C GLY A 129 8.32 -13.50 5.48
N SER A 130 7.14 -13.73 4.93
CA SER A 130 6.95 -14.56 3.74
C SER A 130 7.59 -13.92 2.49
N PHE A 131 7.47 -12.60 2.33
CA PHE A 131 8.12 -11.85 1.28
C PHE A 131 9.65 -11.95 1.37
N LEU A 132 10.24 -11.67 2.54
CA LEU A 132 11.70 -11.73 2.74
C LEU A 132 12.28 -13.14 2.55
N THR A 133 11.48 -14.18 2.76
CA THR A 133 11.88 -15.57 2.45
C THR A 133 11.95 -15.83 0.95
N ARG A 134 11.05 -15.22 0.17
CA ARG A 134 10.99 -15.36 -1.31
C ARG A 134 11.96 -14.43 -2.03
N HIS A 135 12.30 -13.29 -1.43
CA HIS A 135 13.19 -12.25 -1.97
C HIS A 135 14.34 -11.95 -1.00
N PRO A 136 15.38 -12.82 -0.96
CA PRO A 136 16.46 -12.75 0.05
C PRO A 136 17.41 -11.56 -0.11
N ASP A 137 17.34 -10.85 -1.24
CA ASP A 137 18.02 -9.59 -1.51
C ASP A 137 17.36 -8.40 -0.78
N TRP A 138 16.11 -8.54 -0.37
CA TRP A 138 15.41 -7.50 0.39
C TRP A 138 15.59 -7.67 1.91
N ARG A 139 15.46 -6.55 2.63
CA ARG A 139 15.47 -6.51 4.09
C ARG A 139 14.45 -5.51 4.63
N LEU A 140 13.91 -5.79 5.81
CA LEU A 140 13.10 -4.85 6.57
C LEU A 140 13.98 -3.78 7.20
N ALA A 141 13.96 -2.58 6.63
CA ALA A 141 14.69 -1.42 7.18
C ALA A 141 13.95 -0.82 8.39
N ARG A 142 12.61 -0.77 8.33
CA ARG A 142 11.79 -0.23 9.42
C ARG A 142 10.39 -0.83 9.40
N GLY A 143 9.89 -1.25 10.56
CA GLY A 143 8.49 -1.64 10.73
C GLY A 143 7.83 -0.78 11.82
N ARG A 144 6.55 -0.44 11.65
CA ARG A 144 5.77 0.23 12.69
C ARG A 144 4.31 -0.24 12.67
N ARG A 145 3.80 -0.55 13.86
CA ARG A 145 2.38 -0.80 14.11
C ARG A 145 1.79 0.37 14.88
N PHE A 146 0.60 0.76 14.48
CA PHE A 146 -0.27 1.71 15.16
C PHE A 146 -1.52 0.97 15.59
N THR A 147 -2.04 1.35 16.74
CA THR A 147 -3.27 0.82 17.31
C THR A 147 -4.26 1.97 17.51
N PRO A 148 -5.55 1.67 17.71
CA PRO A 148 -6.52 2.71 18.08
C PRO A 148 -6.17 3.47 19.36
N LEU A 149 -5.34 2.90 20.24
CA LEU A 149 -4.86 3.56 21.45
C LEU A 149 -3.88 4.70 21.17
N ASP A 150 -3.30 4.74 19.96
CA ASP A 150 -2.42 5.83 19.51
C ASP A 150 -3.21 7.04 18.96
N GLY A 151 -4.54 7.05 19.08
CA GLY A 151 -5.41 8.16 18.68
C GLY A 151 -5.89 8.12 17.22
N GLY A 152 -5.54 7.07 16.47
CA GLY A 152 -5.93 6.85 15.08
C GLY A 152 -6.70 5.54 14.87
N ASP A 153 -6.60 4.98 13.66
CA ASP A 153 -6.97 3.59 13.42
C ASP A 153 -5.79 2.65 13.67
N GLY A 154 -6.07 1.36 13.74
CA GLY A 154 -5.03 0.37 13.56
C GLY A 154 -4.40 0.47 12.16
N PHE A 155 -3.08 0.46 12.10
CA PHE A 155 -2.34 0.57 10.84
C PHE A 155 -0.98 -0.10 10.98
N TYR A 156 -0.46 -0.62 9.88
CA TYR A 156 0.87 -1.20 9.83
C TYR A 156 1.63 -0.63 8.64
N VAL A 157 2.93 -0.38 8.81
CA VAL A 157 3.84 0.05 7.75
C VAL A 157 5.15 -0.71 7.88
N ALA A 158 5.65 -1.21 6.76
CA ALA A 158 6.97 -1.80 6.61
C ALA A 158 7.72 -1.14 5.45
N LEU A 159 8.91 -0.62 5.75
CA LEU A 159 9.86 -0.09 4.77
C LEU A 159 10.90 -1.17 4.45
N LEU A 160 10.99 -1.53 3.18
CA LEU A 160 11.84 -2.56 2.63
C LEU A 160 12.90 -1.91 1.72
N THR A 161 14.12 -2.43 1.78
CA THR A 161 15.26 -1.97 0.98
C THR A 161 16.02 -3.17 0.44
N ARG A 162 16.76 -2.99 -0.65
CA ARG A 162 17.70 -3.95 -1.22
C ARG A 162 19.09 -3.32 -1.28
#